data_AF-A0A968TEQ7-F1
#
_entry.id   AF-A0A968TEQ7-F1
#
_cell.length_a   1.000
_cell.length_b   1.000
_cell.length_c   1.000
_cell.angle_alpha   90.00
_cell.angle_beta   90.00
_cell.angle_gamma   90.00
#
_symmetry.space_group_name_H-M   'P 1'
#
loop_
_entity.id
_entity.type
_entity.pdbx_description
1 polymer ?
#
loop_
_entity_poly.entity_id
_entity_poly.type
_entity_poly.pdbx_seq_one_letter_code
_entity_poly.pdbx_strand_id
1 'polypeptide(L)'
;MRVYTQSLVLLMLIVLSVGNVVQADEPPAADNRTQYLPLIVRAEPPAPACAPVPEEAELAARMQTHPDQKRPFLVCDPTLERIAREMAQDMSVRDFFNHVNPDGIGPNELVRRGGYPLTSGYDPTITANNIQSIGRGGTLEQMWPLWMNSDSHRLHLIGDGPFWIAQTDYGIGYYYDPNSPSQHYWVILTARKEGSLQ
;
A
#
# COMPACT_ATOMS: atom_id res chain seq x y z
N MET A 1 51.01 -71.90 21.20
CA MET A 1 51.21 -72.27 22.62
C MET A 1 50.40 -71.30 23.48
N ARG A 2 49.36 -71.84 24.13
CA ARG A 2 48.44 -71.34 25.18
C ARG A 2 47.66 -70.01 25.04
N VAL A 3 46.35 -70.22 25.07
CA VAL A 3 45.15 -69.39 25.30
C VAL A 3 45.15 -68.78 26.72
N TYR A 4 44.43 -67.68 26.96
CA TYR A 4 43.41 -67.53 28.03
C TYR A 4 42.60 -66.23 27.89
N THR A 5 41.28 -66.38 28.02
CA THR A 5 40.18 -65.40 27.96
C THR A 5 39.74 -64.95 29.37
N GLN A 6 38.81 -63.96 29.38
CA GLN A 6 37.80 -63.56 30.39
C GLN A 6 38.01 -62.12 30.89
N SER A 7 37.12 -61.14 30.65
CA SER A 7 35.66 -60.95 30.89
C SER A 7 35.41 -60.08 32.14
N LEU A 8 34.68 -58.98 31.90
CA LEU A 8 33.81 -58.16 32.77
C LEU A 8 34.13 -57.98 34.27
N VAL A 9 33.99 -56.74 34.77
CA VAL A 9 32.87 -56.30 35.63
C VAL A 9 33.10 -54.83 36.03
N LEU A 10 32.09 -53.99 35.76
CA LEU A 10 31.98 -52.59 36.19
C LEU A 10 31.32 -52.57 37.58
N LEU A 11 31.98 -52.00 38.60
CA LEU A 11 31.44 -51.90 39.95
C LEU A 11 31.02 -50.45 40.24
N MET A 12 29.71 -50.22 40.32
CA MET A 12 29.07 -49.01 40.87
C MET A 12 29.09 -49.07 42.40
N LEU A 13 29.48 -47.97 43.03
CA LEU A 13 29.34 -47.76 44.48
C LEU A 13 27.95 -47.19 44.79
N ILE A 14 27.18 -47.92 45.59
CA ILE A 14 25.88 -47.52 46.15
C ILE A 14 26.14 -47.03 47.57
N VAL A 15 25.71 -45.81 47.89
CA VAL A 15 25.64 -45.29 49.26
C VAL A 15 24.16 -45.22 49.66
N LEU A 16 23.80 -45.94 50.72
CA LEU A 16 22.49 -45.90 51.38
C LEU A 16 22.49 -44.75 52.40
N SER A 17 21.50 -43.86 52.34
CA SER A 17 21.13 -42.99 53.48
C SER A 17 19.64 -43.10 53.77
N VAL A 18 19.34 -43.38 55.03
CA VAL A 18 18.00 -43.59 55.61
C VAL A 18 17.24 -42.26 55.71
N GLY A 19 15.94 -42.29 55.46
CA GLY A 19 15.08 -41.11 55.40
C GLY A 19 14.68 -40.51 56.76
N ASN A 20 14.27 -39.25 56.70
CA ASN A 20 13.33 -38.63 57.64
C ASN A 20 12.22 -37.96 56.82
N VAL A 21 10.97 -38.34 57.10
CA VAL A 21 9.78 -37.70 56.51
C VAL A 21 9.57 -36.38 57.25
N VAL A 22 9.70 -35.26 56.54
CA VAL A 22 9.33 -33.93 57.05
C VAL A 22 7.90 -33.64 56.58
N GLN A 23 7.02 -33.42 57.54
CA GLN A 23 5.65 -32.96 57.35
C GLN A 23 5.66 -31.61 56.63
N ALA A 24 4.94 -31.48 55.51
CA ALA A 24 4.80 -30.21 54.82
C ALA A 24 3.78 -29.33 55.56
N ASP A 25 4.22 -28.18 56.05
CA ASP A 25 3.34 -27.12 56.53
C ASP A 25 2.56 -26.50 55.35
N GLU A 26 1.27 -26.22 55.56
CA GLU A 26 0.41 -25.57 54.57
C GLU A 26 0.89 -24.14 54.24
N PRO A 27 0.78 -23.68 52.98
CA PRO A 27 1.14 -22.32 52.60
C PRO A 27 0.13 -21.30 53.14
N PRO A 28 0.57 -20.08 53.50
CA PRO A 28 -0.34 -19.05 53.99
C PRO A 28 -1.28 -18.57 52.88
N ALA A 29 -2.52 -18.29 53.26
CA ALA A 29 -3.58 -17.80 52.39
C ALA A 29 -3.15 -16.53 51.63
N ALA A 30 -3.21 -16.60 50.30
CA ALA A 30 -2.93 -15.48 49.42
C ALA A 30 -4.05 -14.42 49.51
N ASP A 31 -3.64 -13.18 49.78
CA ASP A 31 -4.47 -11.97 49.71
C ASP A 31 -4.95 -11.75 48.26
N ASN A 32 -6.24 -11.94 48.03
CA ASN A 32 -6.93 -11.68 46.78
C ASN A 32 -7.15 -10.18 46.59
N ARG A 33 -6.11 -9.47 46.18
CA ARG A 33 -6.25 -8.16 45.52
C ARG A 33 -5.64 -8.21 44.13
N THR A 34 -6.36 -8.84 43.21
CA THR A 34 -6.12 -8.70 41.77
C THR A 34 -6.39 -7.26 41.38
N GLN A 35 -5.35 -6.43 41.33
CA GLN A 35 -5.42 -5.11 40.73
C GLN A 35 -5.48 -5.30 39.20
N TYR A 36 -6.66 -5.17 38.64
CA TYR A 36 -6.82 -5.04 37.19
C TYR A 36 -6.30 -3.65 36.78
N LEU A 37 -5.07 -3.57 36.28
CA LEU A 37 -4.67 -2.42 35.50
C LEU A 37 -5.51 -2.42 34.21
N PRO A 38 -6.19 -1.33 33.84
CA PRO A 38 -6.81 -1.25 32.54
C PRO A 38 -5.71 -1.36 31.50
N LEU A 39 -5.84 -2.34 30.60
CA LEU A 39 -5.04 -2.41 29.38
C LEU A 39 -5.34 -1.13 28.60
N ILE A 40 -4.45 -0.15 28.65
CA ILE A 40 -4.52 1.01 27.75
C ILE A 40 -4.16 0.46 26.37
N VAL A 41 -5.16 -0.04 25.65
CA VAL A 41 -5.07 -0.28 24.21
C VAL A 41 -4.85 1.10 23.60
N ARG A 42 -3.61 1.39 23.17
CA ARG A 42 -3.37 2.54 22.29
C ARG A 42 -4.18 2.27 21.04
N ALA A 43 -5.23 3.05 20.81
CA ALA A 43 -5.93 3.03 19.54
C ALA A 43 -4.89 3.25 18.44
N GLU A 44 -4.85 2.36 17.44
CA GLU A 44 -4.07 2.61 16.23
C GLU A 44 -4.53 3.95 15.65
N PRO A 45 -3.61 4.80 15.16
CA PRO A 45 -4.00 6.00 14.44
C PRO A 45 -5.01 5.62 13.35
N PRO A 46 -6.05 6.44 13.12
CA PRO A 46 -6.96 6.18 12.01
C PRO A 46 -6.15 6.01 10.74
N ALA A 47 -6.56 5.03 9.90
CA ALA A 47 -5.95 4.85 8.60
C ALA A 47 -5.96 6.19 7.84
N PRO A 48 -4.90 6.49 7.07
CA PRO A 48 -4.88 7.71 6.27
C PRO A 48 -6.13 7.78 5.39
N ALA A 49 -6.70 8.97 5.24
CA ALA A 49 -7.82 9.24 4.35
C ALA A 49 -7.36 10.22 3.27
N CYS A 50 -8.01 10.18 2.11
CA CYS A 50 -7.75 11.20 1.10
C CYS A 50 -8.10 12.59 1.63
N ALA A 51 -7.31 13.57 1.22
CA ALA A 51 -7.51 14.96 1.55
C ALA A 51 -7.25 15.80 0.30
N PRO A 52 -8.11 15.72 -0.73
CA PRO A 52 -7.87 16.36 -2.01
C PRO A 52 -7.87 17.89 -1.86
N VAL A 53 -6.97 18.56 -2.58
CA VAL A 53 -7.07 20.02 -2.77
C VAL A 53 -8.26 20.32 -3.72
N PRO A 54 -8.76 21.58 -3.79
CA PRO A 54 -9.92 21.91 -4.61
C PRO A 54 -9.83 21.43 -6.06
N GLU A 55 -8.67 21.56 -6.68
CA GLU A 55 -8.39 21.13 -8.05
C GLU A 55 -8.54 19.61 -8.25
N GLU A 56 -8.03 18.82 -7.31
CA GLU A 56 -8.13 17.36 -7.36
C GLU A 56 -9.57 16.90 -7.08
N ALA A 57 -10.26 17.58 -6.14
CA ALA A 57 -11.65 17.31 -5.80
C ALA A 57 -12.58 17.62 -6.99
N GLU A 58 -12.32 18.70 -7.72
CA GLU A 58 -13.09 19.06 -8.91
C GLU A 58 -12.88 18.02 -10.04
N LEU A 59 -11.64 17.59 -10.27
CA LEU A 59 -11.34 16.53 -11.24
C LEU A 59 -12.02 15.22 -10.84
N ALA A 60 -11.94 14.83 -9.56
CA ALA A 60 -12.58 13.64 -9.03
C ALA A 60 -14.09 13.68 -9.27
N ALA A 61 -14.75 14.80 -8.92
CA ALA A 61 -16.17 14.99 -9.14
C ALA A 61 -16.52 14.85 -10.63
N ARG A 62 -15.76 15.51 -11.50
CA ARG A 62 -15.99 15.46 -12.96
C ARG A 62 -15.84 14.05 -13.53
N MET A 63 -14.88 13.27 -13.04
CA MET A 63 -14.70 11.87 -13.42
C MET A 63 -15.82 10.96 -12.89
N GLN A 64 -16.21 11.14 -11.63
CA GLN A 64 -17.24 10.33 -10.95
C GLN A 64 -18.64 10.56 -11.52
N THR A 65 -18.98 11.81 -11.86
CA THR A 65 -20.31 12.16 -12.36
C THR A 65 -20.38 12.22 -13.89
N HIS A 66 -19.33 11.81 -14.60
CA HIS A 66 -19.35 11.82 -16.06
C HIS A 66 -20.43 10.84 -16.58
N PRO A 67 -21.30 11.25 -17.53
CA PRO A 67 -22.41 10.42 -17.99
C PRO A 67 -21.98 9.09 -18.61
N ASP A 68 -20.78 9.05 -19.21
CA ASP A 68 -20.24 7.83 -19.81
C ASP A 68 -19.41 6.97 -18.85
N GLN A 69 -19.21 7.38 -17.59
CA GLN A 69 -18.39 6.62 -16.63
C GLN A 69 -18.94 5.19 -16.48
N LYS A 70 -18.10 4.20 -16.79
CA LYS A 70 -18.52 2.78 -16.81
C LYS A 70 -18.20 2.04 -15.52
N ARG A 71 -17.44 2.65 -14.61
CA ARG A 71 -17.19 2.09 -13.27
C ARG A 71 -18.44 2.24 -12.40
N PRO A 72 -18.84 1.21 -11.65
CA PRO A 72 -20.01 1.28 -10.77
C PRO A 72 -19.79 2.23 -9.58
N PHE A 73 -18.53 2.39 -9.15
CA PHE A 73 -18.12 3.31 -8.11
C PHE A 73 -16.63 3.63 -8.28
N LEU A 74 -16.21 4.71 -7.62
CA LEU A 74 -14.83 5.15 -7.52
C LEU A 74 -14.55 5.55 -6.07
N VAL A 75 -13.53 4.96 -5.47
CA VAL A 75 -13.12 5.23 -4.09
C VAL A 75 -11.75 5.88 -4.11
N CYS A 76 -11.59 6.98 -3.39
CA CYS A 76 -10.28 7.60 -3.29
C CYS A 76 -9.38 6.72 -2.40
N ASP A 77 -8.19 6.41 -2.90
CA ASP A 77 -7.13 5.76 -2.14
C ASP A 77 -6.05 6.77 -1.75
N PRO A 78 -5.77 6.96 -0.45
CA PRO A 78 -4.80 7.96 0.03
C PRO A 78 -3.37 7.65 -0.40
N THR A 79 -3.04 6.38 -0.69
CA THR A 79 -1.71 5.99 -1.18
C THR A 79 -1.56 6.42 -2.63
N LEU A 80 -2.56 6.17 -3.47
CA LEU A 80 -2.58 6.64 -4.86
C LEU A 80 -2.59 8.18 -4.93
N GLU A 81 -3.37 8.88 -4.10
CA GLU A 81 -3.40 10.34 -4.05
C GLU A 81 -2.00 10.92 -3.75
N ARG A 82 -1.35 10.42 -2.69
CA ARG A 82 0.02 10.83 -2.33
C ARG A 82 1.00 10.61 -3.49
N ILE A 83 0.98 9.44 -4.10
CA ILE A 83 1.92 9.08 -5.18
C ILE A 83 1.66 9.91 -6.43
N ALA A 84 0.39 10.17 -6.77
CA ALA A 84 0.04 11.03 -7.89
C ALA A 84 0.57 12.46 -7.69
N ARG A 85 0.48 13.01 -6.48
CA ARG A 85 1.07 14.33 -6.14
C ARG A 85 2.58 14.33 -6.25
N GLU A 86 3.24 13.28 -5.75
CA GLU A 86 4.69 13.11 -5.88
C GLU A 86 5.11 13.09 -7.35
N MET A 87 4.39 12.34 -8.21
CA MET A 87 4.64 12.31 -9.66
C MET A 87 4.41 13.67 -10.34
N ALA A 88 3.36 14.40 -9.94
CA ALA A 88 3.05 15.73 -10.49
C ALA A 88 4.14 16.75 -10.11
N GLN A 89 4.56 16.74 -8.85
CA GLN A 89 5.68 17.54 -8.35
C GLN A 89 6.99 17.18 -9.06
N ASP A 90 7.25 15.89 -9.24
CA ASP A 90 8.45 15.39 -9.88
C ASP A 90 8.60 15.90 -11.33
N MET A 91 7.52 15.86 -12.11
CA MET A 91 7.47 16.45 -13.46
C MET A 91 7.81 17.94 -13.47
N SER A 92 7.39 18.69 -12.44
CA SER A 92 7.72 20.11 -12.29
C SER A 92 9.19 20.32 -11.91
N VAL A 93 9.63 19.68 -10.82
CA VAL A 93 10.95 19.88 -10.22
C VAL A 93 12.07 19.43 -11.14
N ARG A 94 11.87 18.34 -11.89
CA ARG A 94 12.87 17.77 -12.81
C ARG A 94 12.64 18.15 -14.27
N ASP A 95 11.72 19.08 -14.54
CA ASP A 95 11.39 19.61 -15.88
C ASP A 95 11.23 18.52 -16.96
N PHE A 96 10.29 17.61 -16.73
CA PHE A 96 9.97 16.57 -17.72
C PHE A 96 8.45 16.36 -17.84
N PHE A 97 8.05 15.74 -18.94
CA PHE A 97 6.66 15.33 -19.14
C PHE A 97 6.63 14.00 -19.89
N ASN A 98 6.65 12.92 -19.12
CA ASN A 98 6.69 11.56 -19.59
C ASN A 98 6.07 10.65 -18.50
N HIS A 99 5.48 9.53 -18.91
CA HIS A 99 5.01 8.51 -17.98
C HIS A 99 6.16 7.80 -17.25
N VAL A 100 7.31 7.64 -17.91
CA VAL A 100 8.51 7.10 -17.30
C VAL A 100 9.35 8.26 -16.78
N ASN A 101 9.63 8.25 -15.48
CA ASN A 101 10.42 9.31 -14.87
C ASN A 101 11.90 9.24 -15.32
N PRO A 102 12.71 10.28 -15.07
CA PRO A 102 14.13 10.28 -15.43
C PRO A 102 14.98 9.13 -14.85
N ASP A 103 14.49 8.42 -13.84
CA ASP A 103 15.14 7.23 -13.27
C ASP A 103 14.76 5.93 -14.00
N GLY A 104 13.96 6.03 -15.08
CA GLY A 104 13.50 4.88 -15.87
C GLY A 104 12.34 4.11 -15.25
N ILE A 105 11.59 4.72 -14.32
CA ILE A 105 10.52 4.06 -13.56
C ILE A 105 9.16 4.59 -14.02
N GLY A 106 8.29 3.67 -14.45
CA GLY A 106 6.91 3.94 -14.85
C GLY A 106 5.92 3.89 -13.68
N PRO A 107 4.67 4.31 -13.90
CA PRO A 107 3.69 4.50 -12.83
C PRO A 107 3.32 3.20 -12.13
N ASN A 108 3.26 2.06 -12.83
CA ASN A 108 2.97 0.77 -12.19
C ASN A 108 4.01 0.44 -11.11
N GLU A 109 5.29 0.64 -11.40
CA GLU A 109 6.36 0.38 -10.46
C GLU A 109 6.42 1.43 -9.35
N LEU A 110 6.18 2.71 -9.68
CA LEU A 110 6.11 3.78 -8.68
C LEU A 110 5.00 3.53 -7.65
N VAL A 111 3.81 3.07 -8.05
CA VAL A 111 2.75 2.76 -7.09
C VAL A 111 3.07 1.55 -6.22
N ARG A 112 3.71 0.51 -6.79
CA ARG A 112 4.18 -0.65 -6.02
C ARG A 112 5.22 -0.24 -4.96
N ARG A 113 6.21 0.56 -5.34
CA ARG A 113 7.23 1.09 -4.42
C ARG A 113 6.64 2.00 -3.36
N GLY A 114 5.58 2.74 -3.70
CA GLY A 114 4.84 3.58 -2.78
C GLY A 114 3.85 2.83 -1.89
N GLY A 115 3.79 1.50 -1.95
CA GLY A 115 3.00 0.67 -1.03
C GLY A 115 1.59 0.34 -1.51
N TYR A 116 1.23 0.64 -2.76
CA TYR A 116 -0.03 0.20 -3.35
C TYR A 116 0.13 -1.18 -4.01
N PRO A 117 -0.57 -2.23 -3.55
CA PRO A 117 -0.38 -3.59 -4.04
C PRO A 117 -1.13 -3.83 -5.37
N LEU A 118 -0.47 -3.58 -6.50
CA LEU A 118 -0.97 -3.99 -7.81
C LEU A 118 -0.92 -5.51 -7.97
N THR A 119 -2.02 -6.09 -8.48
CA THR A 119 -2.13 -7.52 -8.75
C THR A 119 -1.32 -7.97 -9.97
N SER A 120 -1.23 -9.29 -10.19
CA SER A 120 -0.51 -9.89 -11.33
C SER A 120 -1.08 -9.55 -12.71
N GLY A 121 -2.32 -9.06 -12.78
CA GLY A 121 -2.93 -8.59 -14.03
C GLY A 121 -2.36 -7.26 -14.56
N TYR A 122 -1.54 -6.58 -13.76
CA TYR A 122 -0.82 -5.38 -14.16
C TYR A 122 0.57 -5.75 -14.67
N ASP A 123 1.00 -5.10 -15.74
CA ASP A 123 2.32 -5.32 -16.34
C ASP A 123 3.43 -5.09 -15.27
N PRO A 124 4.34 -6.06 -15.07
CA PRO A 124 5.41 -5.99 -14.07
C PRO A 124 6.67 -5.29 -14.58
N THR A 125 6.76 -4.89 -15.86
CA THR A 125 7.94 -4.21 -16.39
C THR A 125 8.15 -2.85 -15.73
N ILE A 126 9.42 -2.47 -15.54
CA ILE A 126 9.80 -1.26 -14.79
C ILE A 126 9.23 0.03 -15.40
N THR A 127 8.98 0.04 -16.71
CA THR A 127 8.45 1.19 -17.46
C THR A 127 6.94 1.10 -17.73
N ALA A 128 6.24 0.09 -17.23
CA ALA A 128 4.84 -0.15 -17.55
C ALA A 128 3.93 1.01 -17.10
N ASN A 129 2.94 1.31 -17.94
CA ASN A 129 1.81 2.16 -17.59
C ASN A 129 0.48 1.48 -17.97
N ASN A 130 -0.29 1.08 -16.97
CA ASN A 130 -1.68 0.65 -17.15
C ASN A 130 -2.68 1.48 -16.33
N ILE A 131 -2.21 2.49 -15.58
CA ILE A 131 -2.96 3.10 -14.49
C ILE A 131 -2.97 4.62 -14.53
N GLN A 132 -2.24 5.26 -15.45
CA GLN A 132 -1.94 6.69 -15.36
C GLN A 132 -2.34 7.48 -16.60
N SER A 133 -3.03 8.61 -16.36
CA SER A 133 -3.12 9.75 -17.27
C SER A 133 -2.34 10.92 -16.68
N ILE A 134 -1.67 11.70 -17.51
CA ILE A 134 -0.93 12.91 -17.09
C ILE A 134 -1.37 14.14 -17.88
N GLY A 135 -1.14 15.32 -17.33
CA GLY A 135 -1.40 16.60 -17.98
C GLY A 135 -0.49 17.70 -17.46
N ARG A 136 -0.27 18.73 -18.28
CA ARG A 136 0.46 19.93 -17.87
C ARG A 136 0.00 21.15 -18.65
N GLY A 137 0.31 22.35 -18.17
CA GLY A 137 0.15 23.57 -18.97
C GLY A 137 -1.20 24.27 -18.87
N GLY A 138 -2.16 23.71 -18.12
CA GLY A 138 -3.49 24.30 -18.02
C GLY A 138 -4.29 23.85 -16.80
N THR A 139 -5.33 24.61 -16.51
CA THR A 139 -6.33 24.31 -15.47
C THR A 139 -7.19 23.11 -15.87
N LEU A 140 -8.03 22.62 -14.96
CA LEU A 140 -8.95 21.52 -15.26
C LEU A 140 -9.88 21.84 -16.45
N GLU A 141 -10.36 23.07 -16.57
CA GLU A 141 -11.19 23.52 -17.71
C GLU A 141 -10.47 23.36 -19.06
N GLN A 142 -9.16 23.57 -19.08
CA GLN A 142 -8.35 23.43 -20.30
C GLN A 142 -7.95 21.96 -20.53
N MET A 143 -7.65 21.23 -19.47
CA MET A 143 -7.14 19.85 -19.56
C MET A 143 -8.23 18.81 -19.79
N TRP A 144 -9.41 18.97 -19.20
CA TRP A 144 -10.52 18.03 -19.33
C TRP A 144 -10.90 17.72 -20.79
N PRO A 145 -11.16 18.72 -21.66
CA PRO A 145 -11.48 18.43 -23.07
C PRO A 145 -10.31 17.76 -23.82
N LEU A 146 -9.06 18.05 -23.46
CA LEU A 146 -7.89 17.41 -24.08
C LEU A 146 -7.82 15.92 -23.73
N TRP A 147 -8.07 15.54 -22.48
CA TRP A 147 -8.15 14.13 -22.09
C TRP A 147 -9.36 13.45 -22.72
N MET A 148 -10.52 14.11 -22.78
CA MET A 148 -11.73 13.51 -23.38
C MET A 148 -11.62 13.32 -24.89
N ASN A 149 -10.86 14.16 -25.59
CA ASN A 149 -10.64 14.04 -27.03
C ASN A 149 -9.48 13.09 -27.40
N SER A 150 -8.85 12.45 -26.42
CA SER A 150 -7.79 11.48 -26.64
C SER A 150 -8.27 10.09 -26.25
N ASP A 151 -8.33 9.18 -27.22
CA ASP A 151 -8.87 7.83 -27.01
C ASP A 151 -8.24 7.13 -25.79
N SER A 152 -6.90 7.13 -25.69
CA SER A 152 -6.21 6.48 -24.57
C SER A 152 -6.55 7.09 -23.21
N HIS A 153 -6.58 8.42 -23.11
CA HIS A 153 -6.92 9.11 -21.86
C HIS A 153 -8.40 8.92 -21.50
N ARG A 154 -9.31 9.02 -22.48
CA ARG A 154 -10.74 8.81 -22.28
C ARG A 154 -11.02 7.38 -21.84
N LEU A 155 -10.46 6.37 -22.51
CA LEU A 155 -10.59 4.96 -22.12
C LEU A 155 -10.19 4.76 -20.66
N HIS A 156 -9.06 5.34 -20.24
CA HIS A 156 -8.61 5.29 -18.86
C HIS A 156 -9.53 6.03 -17.88
N LEU A 157 -9.84 7.31 -18.09
CA LEU A 157 -10.59 8.12 -17.14
C LEU A 157 -12.06 7.68 -17.01
N ILE A 158 -12.69 7.28 -18.12
CA ILE A 158 -14.10 6.85 -18.17
C ILE A 158 -14.26 5.36 -17.83
N GLY A 159 -13.15 4.62 -17.77
CA GLY A 159 -13.18 3.21 -17.41
C GLY A 159 -13.73 2.37 -18.52
N ASP A 160 -13.36 2.63 -19.77
CA ASP A 160 -13.94 1.95 -20.91
C ASP A 160 -13.17 0.68 -21.27
N GLY A 161 -13.73 -0.47 -20.91
CA GLY A 161 -13.20 -1.81 -21.16
C GLY A 161 -12.99 -2.59 -19.85
N PRO A 162 -13.08 -3.93 -19.87
CA PRO A 162 -13.11 -4.73 -18.63
C PRO A 162 -11.93 -4.49 -17.69
N PHE A 163 -10.75 -4.20 -18.26
CA PHE A 163 -9.56 -3.89 -17.49
C PHE A 163 -9.69 -2.58 -16.69
N TRP A 164 -10.20 -1.51 -17.31
CA TRP A 164 -10.35 -0.20 -16.66
C TRP A 164 -11.63 -0.09 -15.82
N ILE A 165 -12.72 -0.77 -16.20
CA ILE A 165 -13.95 -0.87 -15.37
C ILE A 165 -13.59 -1.43 -13.98
N ALA A 166 -12.69 -2.40 -13.92
CA ALA A 166 -12.30 -3.01 -12.67
C ALA A 166 -11.43 -2.12 -11.77
N GLN A 167 -10.93 -0.97 -12.26
CA GLN A 167 -10.07 -0.05 -11.52
C GLN A 167 -10.89 0.95 -10.71
N THR A 168 -11.39 0.53 -9.56
CA THR A 168 -12.32 1.32 -8.74
C THR A 168 -11.64 2.19 -7.68
N ASP A 169 -10.36 1.98 -7.41
CA ASP A 169 -9.57 2.89 -6.57
C ASP A 169 -8.99 4.00 -7.45
N TYR A 170 -9.00 5.24 -6.97
CA TYR A 170 -8.37 6.36 -7.65
C TYR A 170 -7.48 7.19 -6.73
N GLY A 171 -6.52 7.89 -7.33
CA GLY A 171 -5.76 8.96 -6.70
C GLY A 171 -5.48 10.04 -7.73
N ILE A 172 -5.67 11.31 -7.37
CA ILE A 172 -5.39 12.43 -8.26
C ILE A 172 -4.36 13.31 -7.58
N GLY A 173 -3.35 13.71 -8.34
CA GLY A 173 -2.31 14.61 -7.92
C GLY A 173 -2.31 15.86 -8.76
N TYR A 174 -2.38 17.01 -8.10
CA TYR A 174 -2.20 18.31 -8.70
C TYR A 174 -0.98 19.01 -8.09
N TYR A 175 -0.16 19.61 -8.93
CA TYR A 175 0.96 20.45 -8.50
C TYR A 175 0.99 21.74 -9.31
N TYR A 176 1.07 22.87 -8.61
CA TYR A 176 1.21 24.20 -9.20
C TYR A 176 2.58 24.78 -8.85
N ASP A 177 3.34 25.15 -9.89
CA ASP A 177 4.63 25.81 -9.77
C ASP A 177 4.67 27.06 -10.64
N PRO A 178 4.49 28.27 -10.08
CA PRO A 178 4.46 29.49 -10.86
C PRO A 178 5.78 29.78 -11.58
N ASN A 179 6.88 29.12 -11.20
CA ASN A 179 8.19 29.32 -11.80
C ASN A 179 8.50 28.30 -12.90
N SER A 180 7.68 27.26 -13.08
CA SER A 180 7.88 26.29 -14.14
C SER A 180 7.25 26.76 -15.45
N PRO A 181 7.78 26.36 -16.62
CA PRO A 181 7.20 26.73 -17.92
C PRO A 181 5.75 26.27 -18.10
N SER A 182 5.34 25.19 -17.42
CA SER A 182 4.01 24.59 -17.58
C SER A 182 3.03 24.97 -16.48
N GLN A 183 3.53 25.46 -15.34
CA GLN A 183 2.78 25.88 -14.15
C GLN A 183 1.90 24.81 -13.49
N HIS A 184 0.93 24.26 -14.22
CA HIS A 184 0.02 23.21 -13.77
C HIS A 184 0.54 21.84 -14.18
N TYR A 185 0.49 20.87 -13.27
CA TYR A 185 0.79 19.46 -13.50
C TYR A 185 -0.28 18.60 -12.87
N TRP A 186 -0.72 17.58 -13.62
CA TRP A 186 -1.81 16.69 -13.25
C TRP A 186 -1.38 15.26 -13.43
N VAL A 187 -1.73 14.41 -12.47
CA VAL A 187 -1.58 12.97 -12.54
C VAL A 187 -2.88 12.34 -12.04
N ILE A 188 -3.46 11.46 -12.84
CA ILE A 188 -4.65 10.69 -12.47
C ILE A 188 -4.24 9.22 -12.47
N LEU A 189 -4.43 8.56 -11.33
CA LEU A 189 -4.23 7.14 -11.16
C LEU A 189 -5.57 6.45 -10.96
N THR A 190 -5.85 5.38 -11.71
CA THR A 190 -6.89 4.41 -11.33
C THR A 190 -6.33 3.00 -11.29
N ALA A 191 -6.66 2.25 -10.24
CA ALA A 191 -6.19 0.89 -10.05
C ALA A 191 -7.20 0.07 -9.24
N ARG A 192 -6.85 -1.18 -8.95
CA ARG A 192 -7.59 -2.04 -8.01
C ARG A 192 -6.61 -2.84 -7.17
N LYS A 193 -6.90 -2.99 -5.89
CA LYS A 193 -6.18 -3.89 -4.99
C LYS A 193 -6.64 -5.33 -5.19
N GLU A 194 -5.84 -6.27 -4.72
CA GLU A 194 -6.28 -7.65 -4.52
C GLU A 194 -7.44 -7.69 -3.50
N GLY A 195 -8.49 -8.47 -3.77
CA GLY A 195 -9.57 -8.72 -2.81
C GLY A 195 -10.65 -7.64 -2.67
N SER A 196 -10.62 -6.56 -3.46
CA SER A 196 -11.75 -5.63 -3.57
C SER A 196 -12.96 -6.36 -4.19
N LEU A 197 -14.09 -6.41 -3.47
CA LEU A 197 -15.29 -7.15 -3.87
C LEU A 197 -15.78 -6.74 -5.27
N GLN A 198 -16.19 -7.74 -6.06
CA GLN A 198 -16.80 -7.60 -7.39
C GLN A 198 -18.28 -7.23 -7.28
#